data_AF-A0A1J6Y440-F1
#
_entry.id   AF-A0A1J6Y440-F1
#
_cell.length_a   1.000
_cell.length_b   1.000
_cell.length_c   1.000
_cell.angle_alpha   90.00
_cell.angle_beta   90.00
_cell.angle_gamma   90.00
#
_symmetry.space_group_name_H-M   'P 1'
#
loop_
_entity.id
_entity.type
_entity.pdbx_description
1 polymer ?
#
loop_
_entity_poly.entity_id
_entity_poly.type
_entity_poly.pdbx_seq_one_letter_code
_entity_poly.pdbx_strand_id
1 'polypeptide(L)'
;MSDYGRRARRPNDAPTVLLQGRVSPSARNDVREAAEASGVTMSYYLDALIAKLVSENGGMPLVDPPARDRANQLDIPVEATTRAA
;
A
#
# COMPACT_ATOMS: atom_id res chain seq x y z
N MET A 1 21.91 23.75 21.64
CA MET A 1 20.69 23.94 20.84
C MET A 1 20.61 22.78 19.87
N SER A 2 19.70 21.82 20.12
CA SER A 2 19.61 20.58 19.34
C SER A 2 19.03 20.84 17.95
N ASP A 3 19.70 20.30 16.94
CA ASP A 3 19.41 20.42 15.50
C ASP A 3 18.20 19.57 15.06
N TYR A 4 17.13 19.58 15.87
CA TYR A 4 15.86 18.96 15.51
C TYR A 4 15.15 19.84 14.49
N GLY A 5 15.24 19.48 13.21
CA GLY A 5 14.14 19.81 12.31
C GLY A 5 14.48 20.32 10.92
N ARG A 6 15.64 20.00 10.35
CA ARG A 6 15.75 20.04 8.89
C ARG A 6 15.03 18.83 8.28
N ARG A 7 13.71 18.79 8.44
CA ARG A 7 12.84 17.88 7.68
C ARG A 7 13.12 18.14 6.20
N ALA A 8 13.49 17.11 5.44
CA ALA A 8 13.68 17.23 4.00
C ALA A 8 12.43 17.91 3.40
N ARG A 9 12.62 19.09 2.80
CA ARG A 9 11.52 19.82 2.18
C ARG A 9 11.07 19.06 0.94
N ARG A 10 9.78 18.78 0.86
CA ARG A 10 9.17 18.08 -0.27
C ARG A 10 9.09 19.03 -1.47
N PRO A 11 9.19 18.53 -2.72
CA PRO A 11 8.88 19.34 -3.89
C PRO A 11 7.47 19.94 -3.73
N ASN A 12 7.36 21.27 -3.84
CA ASN A 12 6.14 22.07 -3.75
C ASN A 12 5.40 22.10 -2.39
N ASP A 13 6.02 21.69 -1.27
CA ASP A 13 5.38 21.69 0.07
C ASP A 13 3.97 21.05 0.09
N ALA A 14 3.70 20.14 -0.84
CA ALA A 14 2.39 19.50 -0.94
C ALA A 14 2.08 18.70 0.33
N PRO A 15 0.87 18.85 0.91
CA PRO A 15 0.51 18.15 2.13
C PRO A 15 0.50 16.64 1.90
N THR A 16 1.02 15.89 2.88
CA THR A 16 0.91 14.43 2.89
C THR A 16 -0.55 14.02 3.03
N VAL A 17 -0.99 13.07 2.21
CA VAL A 17 -2.28 12.40 2.35
C VAL A 17 -2.11 11.02 2.99
N LEU A 18 -3.14 10.56 3.71
CA LEU A 18 -3.13 9.23 4.31
C LEU A 18 -3.38 8.17 3.24
N LEU A 19 -2.46 7.20 3.13
CA LEU A 19 -2.68 5.95 2.41
C LEU A 19 -3.05 4.88 3.42
N GLN A 20 -4.31 4.44 3.42
CA GLN A 20 -4.84 3.46 4.37
C GLN A 20 -5.31 2.20 3.64
N GLY A 21 -4.86 1.05 4.12
CA GLY A 21 -5.24 -0.26 3.59
C GLY A 21 -4.98 -1.34 4.62
N ARG A 22 -5.67 -2.48 4.50
CA ARG A 22 -5.34 -3.67 5.28
C ARG A 22 -4.16 -4.38 4.64
N VAL A 23 -3.22 -4.79 5.48
CA VAL A 23 -2.04 -5.57 5.09
C VAL A 23 -1.94 -6.80 5.99
N SER A 24 -1.20 -7.82 5.55
CA SER A 24 -0.90 -8.95 6.43
C SER A 24 -0.05 -8.49 7.62
N PRO A 25 -0.20 -9.14 8.80
CA PRO A 25 0.66 -8.83 9.95
C PRO A 25 2.15 -9.00 9.65
N SER A 26 2.52 -10.00 8.84
CA SER A 26 3.92 -10.22 8.43
C SER A 26 4.47 -9.05 7.63
N ALA A 27 3.78 -8.63 6.57
CA ALA A 27 4.23 -7.49 5.75
C ALA A 27 4.35 -6.21 6.57
N ARG A 28 3.44 -5.99 7.53
CA ARG A 28 3.53 -4.86 8.45
C ARG A 28 4.79 -4.92 9.32
N ASN A 29 5.14 -6.10 9.82
CA ASN A 29 6.32 -6.30 10.66
C ASN A 29 7.62 -6.13 9.85
N ASP A 30 7.68 -6.67 8.63
CA ASP A 30 8.84 -6.53 7.75
C ASP A 30 9.14 -5.05 7.46
N VAL A 31 8.09 -4.26 7.16
CA VAL A 31 8.20 -2.82 6.94
C VAL A 31 8.66 -2.08 8.20
N ARG A 32 8.15 -2.49 9.38
CA ARG A 32 8.54 -1.90 10.66
C ARG A 32 10.02 -2.13 10.95
N GLU A 33 10.47 -3.38 10.83
CA GLU A 33 11.86 -3.77 11.11
C GLU A 33 12.83 -3.10 10.14
N ALA A 34 12.48 -3.02 8.86
CA ALA A 34 13.32 -2.32 7.88
C ALA A 34 13.38 -0.80 8.12
N ALA A 35 12.29 -0.18 8.56
CA ALA A 35 12.28 1.23 8.94
C ALA A 35 13.15 1.49 10.19
N GLU A 36 13.05 0.63 11.20
CA GLU A 36 13.89 0.68 12.41
C GLU A 36 15.38 0.52 12.07
N ALA A 37 15.73 -0.49 11.25
CA ALA A 37 17.10 -0.72 10.79
C ALA A 37 17.65 0.44 9.95
N SER A 38 16.77 1.16 9.25
CA SER A 38 17.11 2.35 8.46
C SER A 38 17.18 3.63 9.30
N GLY A 39 16.79 3.59 10.59
CA GLY A 39 16.76 4.76 11.48
C GLY A 39 15.70 5.81 11.12
N VAL A 40 14.62 5.41 10.44
CA VAL A 40 13.57 6.32 9.95
C VAL A 40 12.18 5.87 10.39
N THR A 41 11.20 6.78 10.31
CA THR A 41 9.79 6.42 10.57
C THR A 41 9.26 5.46 9.50
N MET A 42 8.31 4.59 9.86
CA MET A 42 7.65 3.69 8.89
C MET A 42 7.04 4.44 7.70
N SER A 43 6.40 5.59 7.94
CA SER A 43 5.81 6.40 6.88
C SER A 43 6.86 6.92 5.90
N TYR A 44 8.01 7.37 6.41
CA TYR A 44 9.12 7.80 5.57
C TYR A 44 9.74 6.62 4.79
N TYR A 45 9.93 5.49 5.45
CA TYR A 45 10.45 4.28 4.81
C TYR A 45 9.57 3.84 3.63
N LEU A 46 8.24 3.79 3.82
CA LEU A 46 7.31 3.44 2.75
C LEU A 46 7.33 4.44 1.59
N ASP A 47 7.30 5.75 1.90
CA ASP A 47 7.36 6.82 0.87
C ASP A 47 8.67 6.71 0.05
N ALA A 48 9.80 6.51 0.72
CA ALA A 48 11.11 6.33 0.08
C ALA A 48 11.19 5.03 -0.72
N LEU A 49 10.62 3.92 -0.23
CA LEU A 49 10.58 2.65 -0.93
C LEU A 49 9.75 2.74 -2.22
N ILE A 50 8.59 3.40 -2.16
CA ILE A 50 7.75 3.67 -3.33
C ILE A 50 8.53 4.49 -4.36
N ALA A 51 9.17 5.59 -3.94
CA ALA A 51 9.97 6.42 -4.84
C ALA A 51 11.13 5.65 -5.49
N LYS A 52 11.81 4.78 -4.72
CA LYS A 52 12.86 3.90 -5.22
C LYS A 52 12.32 2.94 -6.29
N LEU A 53 11.20 2.26 -6.04
CA LEU A 53 10.57 1.36 -7.00
C LEU A 53 10.14 2.07 -8.29
N VAL A 54 9.65 3.31 -8.19
CA VAL A 54 9.32 4.13 -9.37
C VAL A 54 10.57 4.47 -10.17
N SER A 55 11.65 4.87 -9.49
CA SER A 55 12.92 5.19 -10.13
C SER A 55 13.54 3.98 -10.85
N GLU A 56 13.42 2.79 -10.26
CA GLU A 56 13.99 1.55 -10.81
C GLU A 56 13.16 1.00 -11.99
N ASN A 57 11.83 1.16 -11.95
CA ASN A 57 10.93 0.61 -12.97
C ASN A 57 10.48 1.63 -14.04
N GLY A 58 10.90 2.89 -13.93
CA GLY A 58 10.41 3.98 -14.81
C GLY A 58 8.95 4.37 -14.56
N GLY A 59 8.33 3.89 -13.49
CA GLY A 59 6.92 4.06 -13.17
C GLY A 59 6.49 3.21 -11.98
N MET A 60 5.26 3.40 -11.48
CA MET A 60 4.72 2.54 -10.43
C MET A 60 4.48 1.14 -11.00
N PRO A 61 5.08 0.07 -10.44
CA PRO A 61 4.87 -1.28 -10.91
C PRO A 61 3.40 -1.68 -10.76
N LEU A 62 2.90 -2.40 -11.77
CA LEU A 62 1.60 -3.03 -11.72
C LEU A 62 1.71 -4.33 -10.91
N VAL A 63 0.69 -4.63 -10.12
CA VAL A 63 0.56 -5.89 -9.39
C VAL A 63 -0.59 -6.68 -9.99
N ASP A 64 -0.42 -8.00 -10.09
CA ASP A 64 -1.50 -8.88 -10.54
C ASP A 64 -2.68 -8.80 -9.58
N PRO A 65 -3.92 -8.89 -10.10
CA PRO A 65 -5.09 -8.94 -9.24
C PRO A 65 -4.98 -10.13 -8.29
N PRO A 66 -5.42 -9.99 -7.02
CA PRO A 66 -5.38 -11.10 -6.09
C PRO A 66 -6.15 -12.29 -6.67
N ALA A 67 -5.63 -13.50 -6.47
CA ALA A 67 -6.33 -14.71 -6.86
C ALA A 67 -7.72 -14.69 -6.24
N ARG A 68 -8.77 -14.77 -7.07
CA ARG A 68 -10.14 -14.85 -6.57
C ARG A 68 -10.24 -16.13 -5.76
N ASP A 69 -10.58 -15.98 -4.49
CA ASP A 69 -10.86 -17.11 -3.61
C ASP A 69 -12.19 -17.75 -4.01
N ARG A 70 -12.14 -18.64 -5.02
CA ARG A 70 -13.31 -19.39 -5.50
C ARG A 70 -13.83 -20.35 -4.43
N ALA A 71 -13.03 -20.70 -3.43
CA ALA A 71 -13.45 -21.62 -2.37
C ALA A 71 -14.46 -20.98 -1.40
N ASN A 72 -14.43 -19.64 -1.27
CA ASN A 72 -15.37 -18.86 -0.45
C ASN A 72 -16.42 -18.10 -1.28
N GLN A 73 -16.57 -18.41 -2.57
CA GLN A 73 -17.68 -17.91 -3.36
C GLN A 73 -18.94 -18.72 -3.06
N LEU A 74 -19.93 -18.08 -2.43
CA LEU A 74 -21.31 -18.56 -2.42
C LEU A 74 -21.91 -18.24 -3.79
N ASP A 75 -22.08 -19.26 -4.62
CA ASP A 75 -22.85 -19.13 -5.85
C ASP A 75 -24.30 -18.77 -5.47
N ILE A 76 -24.71 -17.54 -5.80
CA ILE A 76 -26.12 -17.16 -5.68
C ILE A 76 -26.85 -17.93 -6.78
N PRO A 77 -27.79 -18.83 -6.45
CA PRO A 77 -28.56 -19.52 -7.47
C PRO A 77 -29.27 -18.46 -8.32
N VAL A 78 -29.09 -18.54 -9.64
CA VAL A 78 -29.85 -17.73 -10.59
C VAL A 78 -31.30 -18.17 -10.43
N GLU A 79 -32.10 -17.44 -9.67
CA GLU A 79 -33.54 -17.64 -9.64
C GLU A 79 -34.02 -17.58 -11.08
N ALA A 80 -34.55 -18.71 -11.55
CA ALA A 80 -35.12 -18.83 -12.88
C ALA A 80 -36.08 -17.66 -13.05
N THR A 81 -35.78 -16.79 -14.02
CA THR A 81 -36.68 -15.70 -14.39
C THR A 81 -38.01 -16.33 -14.73
N THR A 82 -38.95 -16.29 -13.79
CA THR A 82 -40.35 -16.64 -14.03
C THR A 82 -40.86 -15.60 -15.00
N ARG A 83 -40.78 -15.91 -16.29
CA ARG A 83 -41.51 -15.21 -17.34
C ARG A 83 -42.99 -15.54 -17.12
N ALA A 84 -43.71 -14.64 -16.46
CA ALA A 84 -45.17 -14.63 -16.53
C ALA A 84 -45.56 -14.27 -17.98
N ALA A 85 -46.29 -15.19 -18.61
CA ALA A 85 -46.93 -15.01 -19.92
C ALA A 85 -48.27 -14.30 -19.77
#